data_AF-A0A7K2QHX6-F1
#
_entry.id   AF-A0A7K2QHX6-F1
#
_cell.length_a   1.000
_cell.length_b   1.000
_cell.length_c   1.000
_cell.angle_alpha   90.00
_cell.angle_beta   90.00
_cell.angle_gamma   90.00
#
_symmetry.space_group_name_H-M   'P 1'
#
loop_
_entity.id
_entity.type
_entity.pdbx_description
1 polymer ?
#
loop_
_entity_poly.entity_id
_entity_poly.type
_entity_poly.pdbx_seq_one_letter_code
_entity_poly.pdbx_strand_id
1 'polypeptide(L)'
;MNQQPLPAALAAYAGAGERGTPYELLAEREDGTVVRCGEIVAKAHAGDSDRADLAVRMRIAADEALAGVLLAPLRPEVGDLGGRPVSLWPYGAPVDPERPEDAPWEAAGRLLAALHQVPLHRLPGPVPPMRGPAKLARALR
;
A
#
# COMPACT_ATOMS: atom_id res chain seq x y z
N MET A 1 -17.60 -4.02 25.42
CA MET A 1 -17.62 -3.25 24.15
C MET A 1 -17.02 -4.17 23.09
N ASN A 2 -17.84 -4.80 22.24
CA ASN A 2 -17.31 -5.72 21.22
C ASN A 2 -16.46 -4.91 20.24
N GLN A 3 -15.16 -5.23 20.14
CA GLN A 3 -14.29 -4.61 19.15
C GLN A 3 -14.77 -5.02 17.77
N GLN A 4 -14.92 -4.05 16.87
CA GLN A 4 -15.21 -4.31 15.47
C GLN A 4 -14.02 -5.03 14.83
N PRO A 5 -14.23 -6.09 14.02
CA PRO A 5 -13.13 -6.79 13.36
C PRO A 5 -12.36 -5.82 12.45
N LEU A 6 -11.04 -6.00 12.36
CA LEU A 6 -10.15 -5.06 11.68
C LEU A 6 -10.56 -4.77 10.22
N PRO A 7 -10.95 -5.74 9.37
CA PRO A 7 -11.41 -5.45 8.02
C PRO A 7 -12.57 -4.45 7.98
N ALA A 8 -13.56 -4.62 8.86
CA ALA A 8 -14.72 -3.73 8.91
C ALA A 8 -14.37 -2.34 9.48
N ALA A 9 -13.46 -2.27 10.46
CA ALA A 9 -12.95 -0.99 10.96
C ALA A 9 -12.11 -0.24 9.90
N LEU A 10 -11.36 -0.98 9.09
CA LEU A 10 -10.56 -0.45 7.98
C LEU A 10 -11.46 0.05 6.83
N ALA A 11 -12.53 -0.67 6.54
CA ALA A 11 -13.55 -0.21 5.58
C ALA A 11 -14.23 1.08 6.05
N ALA A 12 -14.63 1.15 7.32
CA ALA A 12 -15.17 2.38 7.91
C ALA A 12 -14.16 3.54 7.84
N TYR A 13 -12.86 3.28 8.10
CA TYR A 13 -11.81 4.29 7.93
C TYR A 13 -11.74 4.83 6.50
N ALA A 14 -11.84 3.96 5.49
CA ALA A 14 -11.88 4.37 4.08
C ALA A 14 -13.14 5.18 3.74
N GLY A 15 -14.29 4.82 4.32
CA GLY A 15 -15.58 5.50 4.19
C GLY A 15 -15.78 6.70 5.14
N ALA A 16 -14.71 7.37 5.57
CA ALA A 16 -14.76 8.54 6.46
C ALA A 16 -15.51 8.33 7.80
N GLY A 17 -15.46 7.11 8.33
CA GLY A 17 -16.04 6.73 9.63
C GLY A 17 -17.44 6.12 9.54
N GLU A 18 -18.00 5.94 8.34
CA GLU A 18 -19.31 5.32 8.17
C GLU A 18 -19.26 3.83 8.61
N ARG A 19 -20.12 3.47 9.56
CA ARG A 19 -20.23 2.06 9.97
C ARG A 19 -21.00 1.27 8.93
N GLY A 20 -20.54 0.07 8.64
CA GLY A 20 -21.19 -0.80 7.66
C GLY A 20 -20.86 -0.46 6.21
N THR A 21 -19.84 0.38 5.95
CA THR A 21 -19.30 0.59 4.61
C THR A 21 -19.08 -0.76 3.92
N PRO A 22 -19.74 -1.03 2.78
CA PRO A 22 -19.55 -2.27 2.04
C PRO A 22 -18.09 -2.42 1.64
N TYR A 23 -17.53 -3.62 1.80
CA TYR A 23 -16.16 -3.90 1.43
C TYR A 23 -15.98 -5.33 0.94
N GLU A 24 -14.94 -5.52 0.14
CA GLU A 24 -14.39 -6.82 -0.22
C GLU A 24 -13.06 -7.01 0.52
N LEU A 25 -12.87 -8.17 1.15
CA LEU A 25 -11.60 -8.53 1.77
C LEU A 25 -10.65 -9.05 0.69
N LEU A 26 -9.59 -8.30 0.37
CA LEU A 26 -8.61 -8.69 -0.64
C LEU A 26 -7.47 -9.53 -0.05
N ALA A 27 -7.06 -9.22 1.19
CA ALA A 27 -6.04 -9.99 1.89
C ALA A 27 -6.14 -9.81 3.41
N GLU A 28 -5.94 -10.90 4.15
CA GLU A 28 -5.74 -10.88 5.59
C GLU A 28 -4.54 -11.74 5.95
N ARG A 29 -3.44 -11.09 6.32
CA ARG A 29 -2.15 -11.71 6.64
C ARG A 29 -1.56 -11.02 7.86
N GLU A 30 -0.60 -11.69 8.50
CA GLU A 30 0.14 -11.12 9.63
C GLU A 30 0.80 -9.78 9.25
N ASP A 31 1.33 -9.68 8.02
CA ASP A 31 2.03 -8.49 7.57
C ASP A 31 1.12 -7.38 7.00
N GLY A 32 -0.20 -7.60 6.97
CA GLY A 32 -1.18 -6.59 6.59
C GLY A 32 -2.58 -7.11 6.29
N THR A 33 -3.56 -6.23 6.44
CA THR A 33 -4.95 -6.44 6.03
C THR A 33 -5.28 -5.44 4.91
N VAL A 34 -5.91 -5.91 3.84
CA VAL A 34 -6.29 -5.10 2.67
C VAL A 34 -7.75 -5.30 2.35
N VAL A 35 -8.51 -4.21 2.27
CA VAL A 35 -9.91 -4.20 1.86
C VAL A 35 -10.13 -3.26 0.68
N ARG A 36 -11.10 -3.58 -0.17
CA ARG A 36 -11.61 -2.69 -1.21
C ARG A 36 -12.96 -2.11 -0.80
N CYS A 37 -13.12 -0.80 -0.91
CA CYS A 37 -14.34 -0.05 -0.67
C CYS A 37 -14.65 0.79 -1.92
N GLY A 38 -15.43 0.24 -2.84
CA GLY A 38 -15.65 0.86 -4.15
C GLY A 38 -14.33 1.04 -4.91
N GLU A 39 -13.97 2.29 -5.17
CA GLU A 39 -12.74 2.67 -5.89
C GLU A 39 -11.52 2.91 -4.97
N ILE A 40 -11.65 2.61 -3.67
CA ILE A 40 -10.59 2.79 -2.68
C ILE A 40 -10.09 1.42 -2.22
N VAL A 41 -8.77 1.27 -2.14
CA VAL A 41 -8.11 0.20 -1.42
C VAL A 41 -7.52 0.76 -0.13
N ALA A 42 -7.95 0.20 1.00
CA ALA A 42 -7.37 0.52 2.30
C ALA A 42 -6.49 -0.62 2.78
N LYS A 43 -5.29 -0.29 3.26
CA LYS A 43 -4.34 -1.25 3.82
C LYS A 43 -3.98 -0.87 5.25
N ALA A 44 -4.28 -1.74 6.20
CA ALA A 44 -3.67 -1.73 7.51
C ALA A 44 -2.35 -2.51 7.46
N HIS A 45 -1.23 -1.82 7.71
CA HIS A 45 0.10 -2.44 7.76
C HIS A 45 0.26 -3.26 9.05
N ALA A 46 1.29 -4.10 9.13
CA ALA A 46 1.63 -4.79 10.37
C ALA A 46 1.81 -3.80 11.52
N GLY A 47 1.37 -4.16 12.74
CA GLY A 47 1.45 -3.26 13.91
C GLY A 47 2.88 -2.87 14.29
N ASP A 48 3.87 -3.71 13.93
CA ASP A 48 5.30 -3.46 14.12
C ASP A 48 5.95 -2.66 12.97
N SER A 49 5.17 -2.18 12.00
CA SER A 49 5.72 -1.40 10.89
C SER A 49 6.15 -0.02 11.37
N ASP A 50 7.40 0.34 11.07
CA ASP A 50 7.92 1.68 11.33
C ASP A 50 7.09 2.72 10.55
N ARG A 51 6.43 3.62 11.28
CA ARG A 51 5.56 4.65 10.73
C ARG A 51 6.33 5.76 10.03
N ALA A 52 7.52 6.12 10.52
CA ALA A 52 8.34 7.15 9.91
C ALA A 52 8.87 6.68 8.55
N ASP A 53 9.38 5.45 8.49
CA ASP A 53 9.79 4.82 7.23
C ASP A 53 8.63 4.71 6.24
N LEU A 54 7.45 4.29 6.71
CA LEU A 54 6.26 4.23 5.87
C LEU A 54 5.88 5.62 5.36
N ALA A 55 5.95 6.65 6.18
CA ALA A 55 5.66 8.03 5.76
C ALA A 55 6.66 8.53 4.70
N VAL A 56 7.94 8.14 4.76
CA VAL A 56 8.87 8.44 3.66
C VAL A 56 8.45 7.73 2.38
N ARG A 57 8.09 6.44 2.44
CA ARG A 57 7.64 5.66 1.28
C ARG A 57 6.37 6.25 0.64
N MET A 58 5.42 6.71 1.46
CA MET A 58 4.20 7.34 0.98
C MET A 58 4.48 8.66 0.26
N ARG A 59 5.39 9.49 0.80
CA ARG A 59 5.82 10.72 0.12
C ARG A 59 6.55 10.45 -1.19
N ILE A 60 7.41 9.43 -1.24
CA ILE A 60 8.05 8.99 -2.49
C ILE A 60 6.99 8.56 -3.51
N ALA A 61 6.01 7.74 -3.11
CA ALA A 61 4.94 7.29 -4.01
C ALA A 61 4.04 8.43 -4.50
N ALA A 62 3.93 9.51 -3.74
CA ALA A 62 3.17 10.71 -4.12
C ALA A 62 3.99 11.77 -4.88
N ASP A 63 5.30 11.55 -5.08
CA ASP A 63 6.19 12.54 -5.67
C ASP A 63 5.91 12.72 -7.17
N GLU A 64 5.90 13.97 -7.63
CA GLU A 64 5.63 14.31 -9.03
C GLU A 64 6.67 13.72 -9.99
N ALA A 65 7.92 13.55 -9.55
CA ALA A 65 8.96 12.89 -10.37
C ALA A 65 8.66 11.41 -10.65
N LEU A 66 7.72 10.81 -9.91
CA LEU A 66 7.26 9.44 -10.06
C LEU A 66 5.83 9.36 -10.61
N ALA A 67 5.23 10.49 -10.99
CA ALA A 67 3.91 10.51 -11.62
C ALA A 67 3.94 9.69 -12.93
N GLY A 68 2.99 8.76 -13.06
CA GLY A 68 2.93 7.83 -14.18
C GLY A 68 3.91 6.65 -14.10
N VAL A 69 4.77 6.59 -13.07
CA VAL A 69 5.64 5.43 -12.78
C VAL A 69 5.11 4.66 -11.58
N LEU A 70 4.82 5.36 -10.48
CA LEU A 70 4.18 4.79 -9.30
C LEU A 70 2.72 5.23 -9.24
N LEU A 71 1.88 4.37 -8.67
CA LEU A 71 0.54 4.75 -8.27
C LEU A 71 0.67 5.75 -7.13
N ALA A 72 0.07 6.93 -7.26
CA ALA A 72 0.01 7.89 -6.16
C ALA A 72 -1.03 7.43 -5.12
N PRO A 73 -0.73 7.53 -3.81
CA PRO A 73 -1.72 7.26 -2.79
C PRO A 73 -2.81 8.34 -2.78
N LEU A 74 -4.00 8.01 -2.28
CA LEU A 74 -5.09 8.99 -2.13
C LEU A 74 -4.75 10.08 -1.10
N ARG A 75 -3.86 9.76 -0.15
CA ARG A 75 -3.30 10.67 0.84
C ARG A 75 -1.83 10.33 1.07
N PRO A 76 -0.91 11.31 1.05
CA PRO A 76 0.50 11.06 1.34
C PRO A 76 0.75 10.78 2.84
N GLU A 77 -0.15 11.19 3.73
CA GLU A 77 -0.04 10.92 5.16
C GLU A 77 -0.39 9.47 5.51
N VAL A 78 0.33 8.93 6.49
CA VAL A 78 0.06 7.61 7.04
C VAL A 78 -0.99 7.74 8.14
N GLY A 79 -2.12 7.06 7.97
CA GLY A 79 -3.18 6.99 8.97
C GLY A 79 -2.83 6.08 10.14
N ASP A 80 -3.68 6.13 11.17
CA ASP A 80 -3.67 5.21 12.31
C ASP A 80 -5.04 4.56 12.44
N LEU A 81 -5.06 3.25 12.65
CA LEU A 81 -6.26 2.53 13.08
C LEU A 81 -5.90 1.55 14.18
N GLY A 82 -6.20 1.94 15.43
CA GLY A 82 -5.93 1.10 16.60
C GLY A 82 -4.45 0.76 16.75
N GLY A 83 -3.55 1.72 16.47
CA GLY A 83 -2.11 1.53 16.52
C GLY A 83 -1.49 0.90 15.27
N ARG A 84 -2.30 0.43 14.31
CA ARG A 84 -1.80 -0.04 13.02
C ARG A 84 -1.68 1.13 12.04
N PRO A 85 -0.54 1.32 11.35
CA PRO A 85 -0.44 2.31 10.28
C PRO A 85 -1.40 1.95 9.13
N VAL A 86 -2.01 2.96 8.51
CA VAL A 86 -2.95 2.78 7.39
C VAL A 86 -2.53 3.60 6.17
N SER A 87 -2.71 3.05 4.97
CA SER A 87 -2.64 3.82 3.72
C SER A 87 -3.83 3.55 2.81
N LEU A 88 -4.17 4.55 1.99
CA LEU A 88 -5.31 4.55 1.07
C LEU A 88 -4.81 4.73 -0.37
N TRP A 89 -5.32 3.92 -1.28
CA TRP A 89 -4.91 3.88 -2.69
C TRP A 89 -6.11 3.85 -3.61
N PRO A 90 -6.00 4.37 -4.84
CA PRO A 90 -6.97 4.07 -5.89
C PRO A 90 -7.00 2.56 -6.14
N TYR A 91 -8.19 2.00 -6.34
CA TYR A 91 -8.31 0.65 -6.87
C TYR A 91 -7.92 0.63 -8.35
N GLY A 92 -7.15 -0.37 -8.74
CA GLY A 92 -6.78 -0.63 -10.13
C GLY A 92 -7.20 -2.04 -10.53
N ALA A 93 -7.18 -2.31 -11.84
CA ALA A 93 -7.41 -3.66 -12.34
C ALA A 93 -6.21 -4.57 -11.96
N PRO A 94 -6.41 -5.62 -11.14
CA PRO A 94 -5.34 -6.54 -10.82
C PRO A 94 -4.96 -7.38 -12.04
N VAL A 95 -3.70 -7.82 -12.10
CA VAL A 95 -3.28 -8.86 -13.05
C VAL A 95 -3.83 -10.20 -12.58
N ASP A 96 -4.46 -10.94 -13.48
CA ASP A 96 -4.98 -12.27 -13.21
C ASP A 96 -3.81 -13.28 -13.08
N PRO A 97 -3.60 -13.89 -11.90
CA PRO A 97 -2.52 -14.86 -11.72
C PRO A 97 -2.72 -16.15 -12.54
N GLU A 98 -3.96 -16.48 -12.94
CA GLU A 98 -4.27 -17.68 -13.72
C GLU A 98 -4.12 -17.46 -15.24
N ARG A 99 -3.88 -16.22 -15.67
CA ARG A 99 -3.69 -15.83 -17.08
C ARG A 99 -2.41 -14.99 -17.26
N PRO A 100 -1.22 -15.52 -16.91
CA PRO A 100 0.04 -14.78 -16.96
C PRO A 100 0.42 -14.31 -18.38
N GLU A 101 -0.12 -14.93 -19.42
CA GLU A 101 0.03 -14.50 -20.82
C GLU A 101 -0.69 -13.19 -21.14
N ASP A 102 -1.73 -12.85 -20.37
CA ASP A 102 -2.47 -11.59 -20.50
C ASP A 102 -1.79 -10.44 -19.70
N ALA A 103 -0.72 -10.73 -18.95
CA ALA A 103 -0.04 -9.73 -18.16
C ALA A 103 0.58 -8.64 -19.07
N PRO A 104 0.48 -7.35 -18.68
CA PRO A 104 0.89 -6.23 -19.53
C PRO A 104 2.41 -6.01 -19.50
N TRP A 105 3.19 -7.00 -19.93
CA TRP A 105 4.65 -7.04 -19.82
C TRP A 105 5.35 -5.85 -20.47
N GLU A 106 4.89 -5.41 -21.64
CA GLU A 106 5.47 -4.25 -22.31
C GLU A 106 5.25 -2.95 -21.52
N ALA A 107 4.06 -2.77 -20.95
CA ALA A 107 3.77 -1.61 -20.12
C ALA A 107 4.60 -1.63 -18.84
N ALA A 108 4.72 -2.79 -18.19
CA ALA A 108 5.59 -2.98 -17.03
C ALA A 108 7.06 -2.68 -17.35
N GLY A 109 7.56 -3.11 -18.51
CA GLY A 109 8.92 -2.81 -18.98
C GLY A 109 9.16 -1.30 -19.16
N ARG A 110 8.19 -0.57 -19.71
CA ARG A 110 8.25 0.90 -19.82
C ARG A 110 8.28 1.57 -18.44
N LEU A 111 7.45 1.12 -17.49
CA LEU A 111 7.46 1.62 -16.12
C LEU A 111 8.81 1.37 -15.43
N LEU A 112 9.38 0.18 -15.60
CA LEU A 112 10.69 -0.15 -15.03
C LEU A 112 11.82 0.68 -15.64
N ALA A 113 11.81 0.89 -16.95
CA ALA A 113 12.77 1.76 -17.62
C ALA A 113 12.67 3.21 -17.12
N ALA A 114 11.44 3.74 -16.98
CA ALA A 114 11.20 5.07 -16.43
C ALA A 114 11.68 5.17 -14.97
N LEU A 115 11.39 4.17 -14.14
CA LEU A 115 11.84 4.11 -12.75
C LEU A 115 13.37 4.21 -12.62
N HIS A 116 14.13 3.54 -13.50
CA HIS A 116 15.60 3.60 -13.49
C HIS A 116 16.17 4.96 -13.90
N GLN A 117 15.39 5.84 -14.53
CA GLN A 117 15.83 7.20 -14.87
C GLN A 117 15.58 8.21 -13.74
N VAL A 118 14.93 7.80 -12.65
CA VAL A 118 14.56 8.72 -11.56
C VAL A 118 15.80 9.07 -10.72
N PRO A 119 16.18 10.35 -10.62
CA PRO A 119 17.32 10.76 -9.81
C PRO A 119 17.00 10.66 -8.31
N LEU A 120 17.53 9.64 -7.64
CA LEU A 120 17.23 9.35 -6.23
C LEU A 120 17.47 10.53 -5.27
N HIS A 121 18.46 11.38 -5.56
CA HIS A 121 18.77 12.56 -4.73
C HIS A 121 17.67 13.63 -4.75
N ARG A 122 16.73 13.56 -5.70
CA ARG A 122 15.58 14.46 -5.78
C ARG A 122 14.34 13.93 -5.06
N LEU A 123 14.35 12.65 -4.67
CA LEU A 123 13.22 12.04 -3.99
C LEU A 123 13.17 12.43 -2.51
N PRO A 124 11.98 12.48 -1.90
CA PRO A 124 11.83 12.63 -0.46
C PRO A 124 12.59 11.51 0.27
N GLY A 125 13.46 11.84 1.23
CA GLY A 125 14.40 10.85 1.75
C GLY A 125 14.98 11.11 3.13
N PRO A 126 15.94 10.26 3.56
CA PRO A 126 16.55 9.17 2.79
C PRO A 126 15.57 8.02 2.49
N VAL A 127 15.75 7.33 1.35
CA VAL A 127 14.91 6.17 0.98
C VAL A 127 15.12 5.07 2.02
N PRO A 128 14.07 4.60 2.72
CA PRO A 128 14.25 3.58 3.74
C PRO A 128 14.69 2.24 3.13
N PRO A 129 15.57 1.47 3.81
CA PRO A 129 16.10 0.21 3.29
C PRO A 129 14.97 -0.75 2.94
N MET A 130 15.10 -1.49 1.84
CA MET A 130 14.09 -2.50 1.49
C MET A 130 13.94 -3.52 2.63
N ARG A 131 12.71 -3.88 2.99
CA ARG A 131 12.45 -4.78 4.14
C ARG A 131 12.69 -6.27 3.82
N GLY A 132 13.06 -6.64 2.59
CA GLY A 132 13.25 -8.03 2.17
C GLY A 132 14.18 -8.83 3.09
N PRO A 133 15.42 -8.36 3.35
CA PRO A 133 16.34 -9.03 4.27
C PRO A 133 15.79 -9.21 5.69
N ALA A 134 15.16 -8.15 6.25
CA ALA A 134 14.55 -8.23 7.58
C ALA A 134 13.36 -9.19 7.63
N LYS A 135 12.53 -9.25 6.57
CA LYS A 135 11.43 -10.21 6.45
C LYS A 135 11.94 -11.64 6.35
N LEU A 136 12.99 -11.88 5.55
CA LEU A 136 13.63 -13.20 5.45
C LEU A 136 14.17 -13.67 6.80
N ALA A 137 14.90 -12.80 7.51
CA ALA A 137 15.42 -13.12 8.84
C ALA A 137 14.29 -13.44 9.85
N ARG A 138 13.11 -12.81 9.72
CA ARG A 138 11.94 -13.12 10.56
C ARG A 138 11.31 -14.47 10.21
N ALA A 139 11.23 -14.82 8.92
CA ALA A 139 10.63 -16.07 8.48
C ALA A 139 11.46 -17.32 8.79
N LEU A 140 12.76 -17.16 9.05
CA LEU A 140 13.67 -18.26 9.41
C LEU A 140 13.82 -18.45 10.94
N ARG A 141 13.11 -17.65 11.74
CA ARG A 141 13.03 -17.83 13.20
C ARG A 141 11.85 -18.71 13.56
#